data_AF-A0AAU8DF15-F1
#
_entry.id   AF-A0AAU8DF15-F1
#
_cell.length_a   1.000
_cell.length_b   1.000
_cell.length_c   1.000
_cell.angle_alpha   90.00
_cell.angle_beta   90.00
_cell.angle_gamma   90.00
#
_symmetry.space_group_name_H-M   'P 1'
#
loop_
_entity.id
_entity.type
_entity.pdbx_description
1 polymer ?
#
loop_
_entity_poly.entity_id
_entity_poly.type
_entity_poly.pdbx_seq_one_letter_code
_entity_poly.pdbx_strand_id
1 'polypeptide(L)'
;MTYMNVWTSIAAYINQQRSMIVANGITPAESIEMIDWEAHANIEELPAVHLVGPASLALEQQSQEMYHASFVVGLGSYNDQGLFIHREMIDFLFKSLSTGTRISVFDSKTEEAYSWMKIIDGVTVAPLSRTSQRAMQFIQIEALVDPLA
;
A
#
# COMPACT_ATOMS: atom_id res chain seq x y z
N MET A 1 -17.80 10.77 4.02
CA MET A 1 -16.76 9.79 3.60
C MET A 1 -16.95 8.52 4.41
N THR A 2 -16.78 7.34 3.82
CA THR A 2 -16.81 6.07 4.59
C THR A 2 -15.41 5.48 4.69
N TYR A 3 -15.12 4.81 5.80
CA TYR A 3 -13.86 4.08 5.98
C TYR A 3 -13.65 3.06 4.84
N MET A 4 -14.71 2.37 4.43
CA MET A 4 -14.64 1.35 3.37
C MET A 4 -14.26 1.94 2.02
N ASN A 5 -14.77 3.12 1.66
CA ASN A 5 -14.40 3.80 0.41
C ASN A 5 -12.90 4.10 0.40
N VAL A 6 -12.34 4.58 1.52
CA VAL A 6 -10.90 4.87 1.66
C VAL A 6 -10.08 3.57 1.57
N TRP A 7 -10.47 2.52 2.30
CA TRP A 7 -9.80 1.22 2.28
C TRP A 7 -9.75 0.59 0.89
N THR A 8 -10.90 0.48 0.22
CA THR A 8 -11.00 -0.07 -1.14
C THR A 8 -10.14 0.72 -2.12
N SER A 9 -10.07 2.05 -1.96
CA SER A 9 -9.26 2.91 -2.82
C SER A 9 -7.76 2.69 -2.62
N ILE A 10 -7.32 2.53 -1.38
CA ILE A 10 -5.93 2.18 -1.04
C ILE A 10 -5.59 0.81 -1.62
N ALA A 11 -6.45 -0.20 -1.42
CA ALA A 11 -6.26 -1.53 -1.96
C ALA A 11 -6.16 -1.51 -3.49
N ALA A 12 -7.05 -0.78 -4.18
CA ALA A 12 -7.03 -0.62 -5.64
C ALA A 12 -5.73 0.04 -6.12
N TYR A 13 -5.27 1.10 -5.45
CA TYR A 13 -4.00 1.75 -5.78
C TYR A 13 -2.81 0.82 -5.59
N ILE A 14 -2.75 0.07 -4.48
CA ILE A 14 -1.66 -0.87 -4.23
C ILE A 14 -1.65 -1.99 -5.27
N ASN A 15 -2.82 -2.48 -5.67
CA ASN A 15 -2.94 -3.47 -6.76
C ASN A 15 -2.45 -2.91 -8.11
N GLN A 16 -2.73 -1.64 -8.38
CA GLN A 16 -2.14 -0.94 -9.53
C GLN A 16 -0.62 -0.87 -9.41
N GLN A 17 -0.07 -0.51 -8.24
CA GLN A 17 1.38 -0.47 -8.03
C GLN A 17 2.02 -1.86 -8.18
N ARG A 18 1.37 -2.94 -7.72
CA ARG A 18 1.80 -4.32 -7.99
C ARG A 18 1.97 -4.56 -9.48
N SER A 19 0.99 -4.14 -10.28
CA SER A 19 1.01 -4.31 -11.73
C SER A 19 2.12 -3.47 -12.37
N MET A 20 2.41 -2.28 -11.83
CA MET A 20 3.50 -1.44 -12.29
C MET A 20 4.88 -1.99 -11.89
N ILE A 21 5.04 -2.58 -10.72
CA ILE A 21 6.29 -3.27 -10.30
C ILE A 21 6.66 -4.35 -11.33
N VAL A 22 5.66 -5.15 -11.74
CA VAL A 22 5.83 -6.17 -12.78
C VAL A 22 6.15 -5.53 -14.14
N ALA A 23 5.42 -4.50 -14.55
CA ALA A 23 5.63 -3.83 -15.83
C ALA A 23 7.00 -3.15 -15.95
N ASN A 24 7.59 -2.73 -14.82
CA ASN A 24 8.94 -2.17 -14.76
C ASN A 24 10.04 -3.23 -14.65
N GLY A 25 9.70 -4.52 -14.67
CA GLY A 25 10.67 -5.62 -14.67
C GLY A 25 11.35 -5.88 -13.33
N ILE A 26 10.83 -5.33 -12.22
CA ILE A 26 11.39 -5.56 -10.88
C ILE A 26 11.25 -7.03 -10.48
N THR A 27 10.10 -7.63 -10.78
CA THR A 27 9.86 -9.05 -10.54
C THR A 27 8.78 -9.60 -11.48
N PRO A 28 8.83 -10.90 -11.88
CA PRO A 28 7.80 -11.51 -12.72
C PRO A 28 6.39 -11.50 -12.11
N ALA A 29 5.35 -11.52 -12.95
CA ALA A 29 3.96 -11.42 -12.51
C ALA A 29 3.55 -12.56 -11.56
N GLU A 30 4.01 -13.77 -11.85
CA GLU A 30 3.78 -15.01 -11.10
C GLU A 30 4.53 -15.06 -9.76
N SER A 31 5.41 -14.09 -9.52
CA SER A 31 6.26 -14.05 -8.34
C SER A 31 5.86 -12.97 -7.34
N ILE A 32 4.79 -12.21 -7.61
CA ILE A 32 4.28 -11.20 -6.68
C ILE A 32 2.75 -11.27 -6.57
N GLU A 33 2.27 -11.35 -5.35
CA GLU A 33 0.84 -11.38 -5.04
C GLU A 33 0.43 -10.19 -4.17
N MET A 34 -0.85 -9.81 -4.33
CA MET A 34 -1.48 -8.85 -3.43
C MET A 34 -1.96 -9.59 -2.18
N ILE A 35 -1.74 -9.00 -1.01
CA ILE A 35 -2.21 -9.54 0.25
C ILE A 35 -2.85 -8.47 1.13
N ASP A 36 -3.81 -8.86 1.96
CA ASP A 36 -4.23 -8.07 3.10
C ASP A 36 -3.41 -8.51 4.32
N TRP A 37 -2.49 -7.64 4.79
CA TRP A 37 -1.63 -7.97 5.92
C TRP A 37 -2.38 -7.99 7.26
N GLU A 38 -3.53 -7.32 7.38
CA GLU A 38 -4.36 -7.39 8.60
C GLU A 38 -5.12 -8.71 8.68
N ALA A 39 -5.50 -9.29 7.53
CA ALA A 39 -6.19 -10.57 7.48
C ALA A 39 -5.28 -11.78 7.77
N HIS A 40 -3.95 -11.63 7.64
CA HIS A 40 -3.00 -12.74 7.76
C HIS A 40 -2.12 -12.60 9.00
N ALA A 41 -2.61 -13.11 10.13
CA ALA A 41 -1.89 -13.10 11.40
C ALA A 41 -0.68 -14.06 11.44
N ASN A 42 -0.65 -15.09 10.58
CA ASN A 42 0.42 -16.09 10.57
C ASN A 42 1.35 -15.95 9.34
N ILE A 43 2.58 -15.50 9.58
CA ILE A 43 3.60 -15.31 8.54
C ILE A 43 3.98 -16.64 7.86
N GLU A 44 3.84 -17.78 8.56
CA GLU A 44 4.18 -19.10 8.02
C GLU A 44 3.17 -19.61 6.99
N GLU A 45 1.95 -19.07 6.98
CA GLU A 45 0.89 -19.43 6.03
C GLU A 45 0.94 -18.58 4.75
N LEU A 46 1.84 -17.61 4.69
CA LEU A 46 1.99 -16.73 3.55
C LEU A 46 2.53 -17.49 2.32
N PRO A 47 2.00 -17.22 1.11
CA PRO A 47 2.40 -17.94 -0.09
C PRO A 47 3.88 -17.67 -0.43
N ALA A 48 4.53 -18.65 -1.06
CA ALA A 48 5.96 -18.66 -1.38
C ALA A 48 6.34 -17.74 -2.56
N VAL A 49 5.88 -16.49 -2.52
CA VAL A 49 6.05 -15.43 -3.53
C VAL A 49 6.33 -14.09 -2.85
N HIS A 50 6.77 -13.07 -3.59
CA HIS A 50 6.82 -11.70 -3.11
C HIS A 50 5.39 -11.19 -2.80
N LEU A 51 5.28 -10.26 -1.87
CA LEU A 51 4.00 -9.76 -1.37
C LEU A 51 4.00 -8.25 -1.33
N VAL A 52 2.86 -7.66 -1.70
CA VAL A 52 2.58 -6.23 -1.53
C VAL A 52 1.12 -6.06 -1.11
N GLY A 53 0.83 -5.14 -0.20
CA GLY A 53 -0.52 -5.10 0.36
C GLY A 53 -0.80 -4.01 1.39
N PRO A 54 -2.06 -3.61 1.58
CA PRO A 54 -2.45 -2.77 2.71
C PRO A 54 -2.27 -3.53 4.03
N ALA A 55 -1.90 -2.81 5.08
CA ALA A 55 -1.61 -3.38 6.39
C ALA A 55 -2.24 -2.65 7.58
N SER A 56 -2.69 -1.41 7.41
CA SER A 56 -3.51 -0.72 8.40
C SER A 56 -4.08 0.56 7.80
N LEU A 57 -5.21 1.01 8.33
CA LEU A 57 -5.81 2.30 8.03
C LEU A 57 -6.41 2.91 9.30
N ALA A 58 -6.03 4.16 9.58
CA ALA A 58 -6.72 5.04 10.49
C ALA A 58 -7.33 6.20 9.69
N LEU A 59 -8.57 6.56 10.02
CA LEU A 59 -9.29 7.66 9.40
C LEU A 59 -9.84 8.59 10.49
N GLU A 60 -9.36 9.82 10.51
CA GLU A 60 -9.76 10.85 11.44
C GLU A 60 -10.51 11.96 10.72
N GLN A 61 -11.63 12.42 11.26
CA GLN A 61 -12.34 13.57 10.73
C GLN A 61 -11.76 14.85 11.33
N GLN A 62 -11.13 15.70 10.51
CA GLN A 62 -10.55 16.97 10.98
C GLN A 62 -11.56 18.12 10.95
N SER A 63 -12.47 18.12 9.98
CA SER A 63 -13.56 19.09 9.87
C SER A 63 -14.80 18.42 9.25
N GLN A 64 -15.90 19.16 9.09
CA GLN A 64 -17.12 18.61 8.48
C GLN A 64 -16.87 17.94 7.11
N GLU A 65 -15.86 18.41 6.38
CA GLU A 65 -15.59 18.01 5.00
C GLU A 65 -14.12 17.66 4.76
N MET A 66 -13.30 17.39 5.77
CA MET A 66 -11.93 16.92 5.54
C MET A 66 -11.59 15.78 6.48
N TYR A 67 -10.98 14.75 5.92
CA TYR A 67 -10.51 13.60 6.66
C TYR A 67 -9.01 13.46 6.49
N HIS A 68 -8.36 13.10 7.58
CA HIS A 68 -6.96 12.70 7.61
C HIS A 68 -6.90 11.17 7.64
N ALA A 69 -6.20 10.58 6.69
CA ALA A 69 -6.00 9.14 6.58
C ALA A 69 -4.53 8.81 6.81
N SER A 70 -4.26 7.97 7.81
CA SER A 70 -2.94 7.37 8.04
C SER A 70 -3.04 5.90 7.65
N PHE A 71 -2.20 5.42 6.74
CA PHE A 71 -2.25 4.02 6.32
C PHE A 71 -0.87 3.42 6.10
N VAL A 72 -0.82 2.10 6.12
CA VAL A 72 0.42 1.33 6.00
C VAL A 72 0.34 0.39 4.82
N VAL A 73 1.42 0.32 4.03
CA VAL A 73 1.60 -0.67 2.97
C VAL A 73 2.77 -1.56 3.32
N GLY A 74 2.53 -2.87 3.36
CA GLY A 74 3.55 -3.88 3.60
C GLY A 74 4.11 -4.44 2.29
N LEU A 75 5.42 -4.67 2.29
CA LEU A 75 6.19 -5.31 1.23
C LEU A 75 6.96 -6.49 1.83
N GLY A 76 6.90 -7.65 1.18
CA GLY A 76 7.55 -8.86 1.64
C GLY A 76 8.26 -9.60 0.52
N SER A 77 9.58 -9.64 0.49
CA SER A 77 10.32 -10.44 -0.49
C SER A 77 10.52 -11.88 -0.02
N TYR A 78 10.22 -12.86 -0.87
CA TYR A 78 10.48 -14.28 -0.60
C TYR A 78 11.72 -14.77 -1.36
N ASN A 79 12.59 -15.54 -0.69
CA ASN A 79 13.83 -16.11 -1.26
C ASN A 79 14.75 -15.12 -2.02
N ASP A 80 14.68 -13.83 -1.71
CA ASP A 80 15.51 -12.77 -2.29
C ASP A 80 16.87 -12.69 -1.57
N GLN A 81 17.77 -13.61 -1.94
CA GLN A 81 19.13 -13.66 -1.43
C GLN A 81 19.89 -12.39 -1.84
N GLY A 82 20.07 -11.47 -0.88
CA GLY A 82 20.72 -10.17 -1.11
C GLY A 82 19.79 -8.98 -1.00
N LEU A 83 18.46 -9.19 -0.94
CA LEU A 83 17.44 -8.15 -0.80
C LEU A 83 17.44 -7.15 -1.98
N PHE A 84 17.71 -7.61 -3.20
CA PHE A 84 17.76 -6.71 -4.37
C PHE A 84 16.34 -6.36 -4.81
N ILE A 85 15.51 -7.38 -5.04
CA ILE A 85 14.10 -7.21 -5.41
C ILE A 85 13.36 -6.45 -4.31
N HIS A 86 13.63 -6.77 -3.04
CA HIS A 86 13.04 -6.08 -1.89
C HIS A 86 13.30 -4.58 -1.92
N ARG A 87 14.56 -4.17 -2.13
CA ARG A 87 14.94 -2.75 -2.16
C ARG A 87 14.36 -2.05 -3.38
N GLU A 88 14.31 -2.70 -4.53
CA GLU A 88 13.69 -2.13 -5.73
C GLU A 88 12.18 -1.94 -5.57
N MET A 89 11.47 -2.91 -4.99
CA MET A 89 10.05 -2.77 -4.69
C MET A 89 9.78 -1.64 -3.68
N ILE A 90 10.60 -1.54 -2.62
CA ILE A 90 10.52 -0.45 -1.64
C ILE A 90 10.77 0.91 -2.30
N ASP A 91 11.85 1.05 -3.08
CA ASP A 91 12.19 2.30 -3.76
C ASP A 91 11.09 2.73 -4.75
N PHE A 92 10.58 1.79 -5.53
CA PHE A 92 9.48 2.04 -6.46
C PHE A 92 8.23 2.54 -5.74
N LEU A 93 7.78 1.83 -4.72
CA LEU A 93 6.55 2.17 -4.00
C LEU A 93 6.70 3.44 -3.16
N PHE A 94 7.86 3.65 -2.54
CA PHE A 94 8.15 4.88 -1.80
C PHE A 94 8.10 6.11 -2.72
N LYS A 95 8.65 6.01 -3.93
CA LYS A 95 8.57 7.08 -4.94
C LYS A 95 7.14 7.29 -5.46
N SER A 96 6.38 6.22 -5.69
CA SER A 96 5.00 6.35 -6.16
C SER A 96 4.11 7.05 -5.14
N LEU A 97 4.41 6.90 -3.85
CA LEU A 97 3.72 7.50 -2.71
C LEU A 97 4.32 8.85 -2.27
N SER A 98 5.10 9.54 -3.11
CA SER A 98 5.66 10.86 -2.74
C SER A 98 4.59 11.90 -2.37
N THR A 99 4.94 12.89 -1.54
CA THR A 99 4.07 14.04 -1.23
C THR A 99 3.48 14.63 -2.51
N GLY A 100 2.16 14.84 -2.52
CA GLY A 100 1.44 15.40 -3.65
C GLY A 100 0.86 14.37 -4.61
N THR A 101 1.27 13.10 -4.51
CA THR A 101 0.59 11.99 -5.20
C THR A 101 -0.90 12.01 -4.87
N ARG A 102 -1.73 11.88 -5.90
CA ARG A 102 -3.19 11.75 -5.78
C ARG A 102 -3.60 10.31 -6.03
N ILE A 103 -4.48 9.81 -5.17
CA ILE A 103 -5.11 8.51 -5.31
C ILE A 103 -6.61 8.75 -5.40
N SER A 104 -7.25 8.23 -6.44
CA SER A 104 -8.70 8.33 -6.62
C SER A 104 -9.42 7.63 -5.47
N VAL A 105 -10.49 8.24 -4.96
CA VAL A 105 -11.38 7.63 -3.98
C VAL A 105 -12.64 7.13 -4.68
N PHE A 106 -12.88 5.83 -4.53
CA PHE A 106 -14.00 5.12 -5.14
C PHE A 106 -15.09 4.85 -4.11
N ASP A 107 -16.34 4.85 -4.57
CA ASP A 107 -17.43 4.31 -3.77
C ASP A 107 -17.30 2.78 -3.74
N SER A 108 -17.25 2.21 -2.53
CA SER A 108 -17.04 0.77 -2.33
C SER A 108 -18.20 -0.10 -2.84
N LYS A 109 -19.37 0.48 -3.16
CA LYS A 109 -20.53 -0.25 -3.70
C LYS A 109 -20.68 -0.07 -5.21
N THR A 110 -20.44 1.13 -5.73
CA THR A 110 -20.62 1.41 -7.17
C THR A 110 -19.33 1.32 -7.96
N GLU A 111 -18.18 1.30 -7.29
CA GLU A 111 -16.83 1.37 -7.89
C GLU A 111 -16.57 2.64 -8.70
N GLU A 112 -17.45 3.64 -8.59
CA GLU A 112 -17.28 4.93 -9.27
C GLU A 112 -16.37 5.85 -8.46
N ALA A 113 -15.42 6.51 -9.15
CA ALA A 113 -14.58 7.52 -8.53
C ALA A 113 -15.39 8.80 -8.29
N TYR A 114 -15.37 9.31 -7.06
CA TYR A 114 -16.12 10.53 -6.68
C TYR A 114 -15.27 11.55 -5.91
N SER A 115 -14.03 11.24 -5.58
CA SER A 115 -13.16 12.07 -4.75
C SER A 115 -11.69 11.68 -4.98
N TRP A 116 -10.76 12.35 -4.31
CA TRP A 116 -9.35 11.99 -4.27
C TRP A 116 -8.79 12.13 -2.85
N MET A 117 -7.78 11.31 -2.56
CA MET A 117 -6.88 11.52 -1.43
C MET A 117 -5.53 12.00 -1.96
N LYS A 118 -4.90 12.92 -1.24
CA LYS A 118 -3.57 13.45 -1.57
C LYS A 118 -2.62 13.09 -0.46
N ILE A 119 -1.51 12.46 -0.84
CA ILE A 119 -0.42 12.17 0.08
C ILE A 119 0.19 13.48 0.55
N ILE A 120 0.33 13.63 1.87
CA ILE A 120 0.97 14.78 2.51
C ILE A 120 2.34 14.37 3.06
N ASP A 121 3.07 15.33 3.61
CA ASP A 121 4.36 15.06 4.24
C ASP A 121 4.19 14.07 5.40
N GLY A 122 5.11 13.10 5.50
CA GLY A 122 5.04 12.05 6.52
C GLY A 122 5.25 10.63 6.00
N VAL A 123 5.53 10.45 4.71
CA VAL A 123 5.84 9.12 4.15
C VAL A 123 7.16 8.61 4.73
N THR A 124 7.10 7.50 5.47
CA THR A 124 8.28 6.91 6.10
C THR A 124 8.36 5.42 5.83
N VAL A 125 9.58 4.89 5.77
CA VAL A 125 9.82 3.46 5.62
C VAL A 125 10.30 2.92 6.97
N ALA A 126 9.55 1.98 7.54
CA ALA A 126 9.89 1.33 8.81
C ALA A 126 11.17 0.48 8.68
N PRO A 127 11.87 0.18 9.79
CA PRO A 127 12.99 -0.75 9.78
C PRO A 127 12.62 -2.13 9.23
N LEU A 128 13.56 -2.78 8.56
CA LEU A 128 13.39 -4.12 8.01
C LEU A 128 13.20 -5.14 9.14
N SER A 129 12.14 -5.94 9.05
CA SER A 129 11.96 -7.16 9.84
C SER A 129 12.27 -8.38 8.97
N ARG A 130 12.95 -9.38 9.52
CA ARG A 130 13.35 -10.56 8.75
C ARG A 130 12.99 -11.84 9.49
N THR A 131 12.23 -12.71 8.82
CA THR A 131 12.13 -14.13 9.15
C THR A 131 13.11 -14.93 8.29
N SER A 132 13.27 -16.23 8.56
CA SER A 132 14.24 -17.09 7.86
C SER A 132 14.09 -17.06 6.33
N GLN A 133 12.88 -16.89 5.81
CA GLN A 133 12.58 -16.95 4.37
C GLN A 133 12.00 -15.65 3.77
N ARG A 134 11.56 -14.70 4.61
CA ARG A 134 10.91 -13.46 4.16
C ARG A 134 11.50 -12.24 4.84
N ALA A 135 11.91 -11.27 4.02
CA ALA A 135 12.18 -9.93 4.50
C ALA A 135 10.92 -9.10 4.34
N MET A 136 10.53 -8.37 5.38
CA MET A 136 9.30 -7.59 5.43
C MET A 136 9.60 -6.16 5.84
N GLN A 137 8.96 -5.22 5.18
CA GLN A 137 9.11 -3.82 5.48
C GLN A 137 7.82 -3.08 5.17
N PHE A 138 7.56 -2.03 5.94
CA PHE A 138 6.30 -1.29 5.86
C PHE A 138 6.59 0.16 5.51
N ILE A 139 5.76 0.73 4.66
CA ILE A 139 5.73 2.17 4.36
C ILE A 139 4.51 2.74 5.08
N GLN A 140 4.73 3.74 5.94
CA GLN A 140 3.67 4.49 6.61
C GLN A 140 3.43 5.77 5.83
N ILE A 141 2.15 6.10 5.61
CA ILE A 141 1.72 7.18 4.72
C ILE A 141 0.64 8.00 5.42
N GLU A 142 0.74 9.31 5.27
CA GLU A 142 -0.29 10.26 5.68
C GLU A 142 -0.93 10.88 4.43
N ALA A 143 -2.25 11.04 4.45
CA ALA A 143 -3.01 11.61 3.36
C ALA A 143 -4.19 12.47 3.84
N LEU A 144 -4.55 13.47 3.04
CA LEU A 144 -5.78 14.21 3.19
C LEU A 144 -6.80 13.72 2.17
N VAL A 145 -8.01 13.43 2.63
CA VAL A 145 -9.13 13.03 1.80
C VAL A 145 -10.09 14.20 1.68
N ASP A 146 -10.27 14.69 0.46
CA ASP A 146 -11.20 15.76 0.13
C ASP A 146 -12.50 15.17 -0.45
N PRO A 147 -13.61 15.13 0.30
CA PRO A 147 -14.90 14.64 -0.16
C PRO A 147 -15.57 15.56 -1.20
N LEU A 148 -15.02 16.74 -1.52
CA LEU A 148 -15.64 17.75 -2.39
C LEU A 148 -14.78 18.13 -3.61
N ALA A 149 -14.44 17.14 -4.43
CA ALA A 149 -14.17 17.38 -5.85
C ALA A 149 -15.46 17.22 -6.66
#